data_AF-A0A1C4YNK2-F1
#
_entry.id   AF-A0A1C4YNK2-F1
#
_cell.length_a   1.000
_cell.length_b   1.000
_cell.length_c   1.000
_cell.angle_alpha   90.00
_cell.angle_beta   90.00
_cell.angle_gamma   90.00
#
_symmetry.space_group_name_H-M   'P 1'
#
loop_
_entity.id
_entity.type
_entity.pdbx_description
1 polymer ?
#
loop_
_entity_poly.entity_id
_entity_poly.type
_entity_poly.pdbx_seq_one_letter_code
_entity_poly.pdbx_strand_id
1 'polypeptide(L)'
;MTNGPAHASIVYWRKSLWNGLRCVPVLLTLEQGWLRARDRVGAEVFVVPVGQVGGRLTRLRTLLLDVDGRRYALVGRGASISPDPSREQQQALAAFRADRAAAPDGTEGPGFLDAMFNERAGWNMRGWRDALVAAGSGVRR
;
A
#
# COMPACT_ATOMS: atom_id res chain seq x y z
N MET A 1 -15.19 7.41 18.28
CA MET A 1 -13.87 6.92 17.80
C MET A 1 -13.83 7.16 16.30
N THR A 2 -13.07 8.15 15.85
CA THR A 2 -12.97 8.48 14.43
C THR A 2 -12.30 7.31 13.71
N ASN A 3 -13.05 6.63 12.84
CA ASN A 3 -12.50 5.62 11.95
C ASN A 3 -11.45 6.30 11.06
N GLY A 4 -10.16 6.06 11.35
CA GLY A 4 -9.07 6.58 10.54
C GLY A 4 -9.14 6.05 9.10
N PRO A 5 -8.44 6.68 8.14
CA PRO A 5 -8.44 6.26 6.76
C PRO A 5 -8.03 4.78 6.64
N ALA A 6 -8.76 4.05 5.81
CA ALA A 6 -8.53 2.64 5.52
C ALA A 6 -8.19 2.47 4.03
N HIS A 7 -7.10 1.78 3.74
CA HIS A 7 -6.63 1.59 2.37
C HIS A 7 -5.85 0.29 2.23
N ALA A 8 -6.08 -0.47 1.16
CA ALA A 8 -5.31 -1.67 0.88
C ALA A 8 -5.13 -1.87 -0.61
N SER A 9 -3.91 -2.24 -1.01
CA SER A 9 -3.63 -2.71 -2.36
C SER A 9 -2.35 -3.53 -2.40
N ILE A 10 -2.21 -4.31 -3.47
CA ILE A 10 -0.97 -5.02 -3.74
C ILE A 10 -0.03 -4.08 -4.50
N VAL A 11 1.14 -3.85 -3.93
CA VAL A 11 2.23 -3.03 -4.47
C VAL A 11 3.46 -3.90 -4.67
N TYR A 12 4.46 -3.41 -5.39
CA TYR A 12 5.71 -4.14 -5.58
C TYR A 12 6.84 -3.47 -4.81
N TRP A 13 7.46 -4.23 -3.91
CA TRP A 13 8.65 -3.80 -3.21
C TRP A 13 9.89 -4.16 -4.02
N ARG A 14 10.65 -3.14 -4.42
CA ARG A 14 11.98 -3.28 -4.98
C ARG A 14 12.99 -3.51 -3.85
N LYS A 15 13.37 -4.76 -3.61
CA LYS A 15 14.39 -5.12 -2.60
C LYS A 15 15.78 -4.56 -2.95
N SER A 16 16.01 -4.21 -4.21
CA SER A 16 17.21 -3.50 -4.66
C SER A 16 16.86 -2.42 -5.67
N LEU A 17 17.43 -1.23 -5.50
CA LEU A 17 17.36 -0.14 -6.47
C LEU A 17 18.32 -0.36 -7.64
N TRP A 18 19.43 -1.05 -7.40
CA TRP A 18 20.52 -1.31 -8.36
C TRP A 18 20.26 -2.56 -9.20
N ASN A 19 19.80 -3.64 -8.57
CA ASN A 19 19.51 -4.90 -9.25
C ASN A 19 18.00 -5.08 -9.34
N GLY A 20 17.37 -4.46 -10.35
CA GLY A 20 15.92 -4.48 -10.63
C GLY A 20 15.27 -5.87 -10.78
N LEU A 21 16.00 -6.95 -10.47
CA LEU A 21 15.62 -8.35 -10.53
C LEU A 21 14.90 -8.88 -9.28
N ARG A 22 14.86 -8.14 -8.17
CA ARG A 22 14.13 -8.56 -6.95
C ARG A 22 13.01 -7.59 -6.59
N CYS A 23 12.03 -7.49 -7.47
CA CYS A 23 10.70 -6.96 -7.14
C CYS A 23 9.88 -8.09 -6.52
N VAL A 24 9.22 -7.82 -5.40
CA VAL A 24 8.29 -8.79 -4.80
C VAL A 24 6.94 -8.12 -4.55
N PRO A 25 5.81 -8.82 -4.81
CA PRO A 25 4.51 -8.30 -4.47
C PRO A 25 4.34 -8.28 -2.95
N VAL A 26 3.83 -7.16 -2.45
CA VAL A 26 3.55 -6.91 -1.05
C VAL A 26 2.11 -6.45 -0.95
N LEU A 27 1.33 -7.08 -0.07
CA LEU A 27 0.05 -6.57 0.36
C LEU A 27 0.31 -5.48 1.39
N LEU A 28 0.02 -4.23 1.01
CA LEU A 28 0.09 -3.10 1.91
C LEU A 28 -1.32 -2.78 2.40
N THR A 29 -1.48 -2.63 3.72
CA THR A 29 -2.75 -2.37 4.38
C THR A 29 -2.56 -1.24 5.38
N LEU A 30 -3.41 -0.22 5.29
CA LEU A 30 -3.55 0.86 6.24
C LEU A 30 -4.93 0.72 6.88
N GLU A 31 -4.96 0.54 8.19
CA GLU A 31 -6.21 0.42 8.94
C GLU A 31 -5.99 0.78 10.40
N GLN A 32 -6.95 1.48 11.00
CA GLN A 32 -6.95 1.83 12.44
C GLN A 32 -5.64 2.52 12.89
N GLY A 33 -5.01 3.32 12.02
CA GLY A 33 -3.75 4.01 12.30
C GLY A 33 -2.49 3.15 12.22
N TRP A 34 -2.60 1.91 11.71
CA TRP A 34 -1.47 1.01 11.50
C TRP A 34 -1.21 0.80 10.01
N LEU A 35 0.06 0.81 9.63
CA LEU A 35 0.52 0.41 8.31
C LEU A 35 1.18 -0.97 8.41
N ARG A 36 0.70 -1.92 7.61
CA ARG A 36 1.16 -3.30 7.56
C ARG A 36 1.57 -3.67 6.15
N ALA A 37 2.72 -4.31 6.01
CA ALA A 37 3.22 -4.86 4.76
C ALA A 37 3.45 -6.36 4.91
N ARG A 38 2.81 -7.18 4.08
CA ARG A 38 3.00 -8.63 4.02
C ARG A 38 3.50 -9.06 2.65
N ASP A 39 4.54 -9.89 2.62
CA ASP A 39 5.10 -10.38 1.37
C ASP A 39 4.25 -11.49 0.75
N ARG A 40 4.77 -12.08 -0.34
CA ARG A 40 4.07 -13.11 -1.12
C ARG A 40 3.74 -14.38 -0.32
N VAL A 41 4.57 -14.73 0.67
CA VAL A 41 4.38 -15.94 1.51
C VAL A 41 3.63 -15.62 2.80
N GLY A 42 3.10 -14.40 2.93
CA GLY A 42 2.38 -13.94 4.11
C GLY A 42 3.28 -13.46 5.25
N ALA A 43 4.60 -13.44 5.07
CA ALA A 43 5.53 -12.96 6.09
C ALA A 43 5.41 -11.44 6.25
N GLU A 44 5.40 -10.98 7.50
CA GLU A 44 5.37 -9.55 7.80
C GLU A 44 6.71 -8.91 7.43
N VAL A 45 6.66 -7.97 6.49
CA VAL A 45 7.80 -7.13 6.10
C VAL A 45 8.00 -6.02 7.13
N PHE A 46 6.89 -5.43 7.58
CA PHE A 46 6.82 -4.52 8.73
C PHE A 46 5.36 -4.34 9.17
N VAL A 47 5.18 -3.95 10.44
CA VAL A 47 3.93 -3.47 11.03
C VAL A 47 4.27 -2.32 11.96
N VAL A 48 3.79 -1.12 11.64
CA VAL A 48 4.11 0.08 12.43
C VAL A 48 2.92 1.03 12.57
N PRO A 49 2.86 1.84 13.64
CA PRO A 49 1.96 2.97 13.70
C PRO A 49 2.24 3.93 12.54
N VAL A 50 1.19 4.40 11.86
CA VAL A 50 1.33 5.22 10.66
C VAL A 50 2.05 6.55 10.92
N GLY A 51 1.96 7.10 12.13
CA GLY A 51 2.69 8.30 12.56
C GLY A 51 4.21 8.11 12.64
N GLN A 52 4.70 6.87 12.64
CA GLN A 52 6.13 6.55 12.59
C GLN A 52 6.63 6.35 11.15
N VAL A 53 5.74 6.40 10.16
CA VAL A 53 6.09 6.22 8.74
C VAL A 53 6.52 7.58 8.18
N GLY A 54 7.76 7.66 7.73
CA GLY A 54 8.28 8.75 6.92
C GLY A 54 8.33 8.38 5.44
N GLY A 55 8.71 9.34 4.59
CA GLY A 55 9.03 9.03 3.21
C GLY A 55 8.69 10.12 2.21
N ARG A 56 8.65 9.74 0.93
CA ARG A 56 8.26 10.62 -0.18
C ARG A 56 7.80 9.83 -1.39
N LEU A 57 6.94 10.45 -2.19
CA LEU A 57 6.66 9.99 -3.55
C LEU A 57 7.68 10.62 -4.51
N THR A 58 8.37 9.81 -5.31
CA THR A 58 9.32 10.33 -6.32
C THR A 58 8.59 10.76 -7.59
N ARG A 59 9.24 11.59 -8.42
CA ARG A 59 8.74 11.93 -9.78
C ARG A 59 8.51 10.71 -10.66
N LEU A 60 9.28 9.64 -10.45
CA LEU A 60 9.13 8.34 -11.12
C LEU A 60 8.04 7.46 -10.49
N ARG A 61 7.14 8.05 -9.70
CA ARG A 61 5.98 7.36 -9.08
C ARG A 61 6.41 6.16 -8.23
N THR A 62 7.57 6.25 -7.59
CA THR A 62 8.01 5.29 -6.57
C THR A 62 7.74 5.89 -5.21
N LEU A 63 7.00 5.19 -4.37
CA LEU A 63 6.80 5.56 -2.99
C LEU A 63 7.96 5.01 -2.15
N LEU A 64 8.83 5.90 -1.68
CA LEU A 64 9.90 5.55 -0.76
C LEU A 64 9.37 5.73 0.65
N LEU A 65 9.19 4.64 1.38
CA LEU A 65 8.83 4.67 2.80
C LEU A 65 10.08 4.51 3.66
N ASP A 66 10.21 5.35 4.66
CA ASP A 66 11.21 5.20 5.72
C ASP A 66 10.47 4.68 6.96
N VAL A 67 10.78 3.44 7.36
CA VAL A 67 10.15 2.72 8.48
C VAL A 67 11.27 2.11 9.32
N ASP A 68 11.34 2.50 10.59
CA ASP A 68 12.35 1.99 11.55
C ASP A 68 13.80 2.06 11.01
N GLY A 69 14.19 3.22 10.46
CA GLY A 69 15.52 3.43 9.86
C GLY A 69 15.78 2.67 8.56
N ARG A 70 14.81 1.87 8.07
CA ARG A 70 14.92 1.12 6.80
C ARG A 70 14.08 1.79 5.71
N ARG A 71 14.61 1.79 4.50
CA ARG A 71 13.93 2.36 3.33
C ARG A 71 13.32 1.26 2.46
N TYR A 72 12.04 1.41 2.14
CA TYR A 72 11.27 0.51 1.28
C TYR A 72 10.85 1.25 0.02
N ALA A 73 11.33 0.77 -1.14
CA ALA A 73 10.97 1.34 -2.43
C ALA A 73 9.77 0.58 -3.01
N LEU A 74 8.59 1.19 -2.94
CA LEU A 74 7.33 0.63 -3.41
C LEU A 74 6.92 1.24 -4.75
N VAL A 75 6.45 0.41 -5.66
CA VAL A 75 5.93 0.83 -6.97
C VAL A 75 4.57 0.19 -7.22
N GLY A 76 3.72 0.90 -7.97
CA GLY A 76 2.46 0.32 -8.44
C GLY A 76 2.70 -0.77 -9.49
N ARG A 77 1.69 -1.61 -9.72
CA ARG A 77 1.73 -2.67 -10.74
C ARG A 77 1.93 -2.07 -12.13
N GLY A 78 3.04 -2.42 -12.78
CA GLY A 78 3.21 -2.34 -14.24
C GLY A 78 3.01 -3.74 -14.82
N ALA A 79 2.51 -3.83 -16.06
CA ALA A 79 2.18 -5.10 -16.72
C ALA A 79 3.36 -6.10 -16.86
N SER A 80 4.58 -5.69 -16.52
CA SER A 80 5.82 -6.45 -16.73
C SER A 80 6.54 -6.85 -15.43
N ILE A 81 5.92 -6.70 -14.25
CA ILE A 81 6.61 -6.97 -12.97
C ILE A 81 6.33 -8.40 -12.48
N SER A 82 7.33 -9.26 -12.64
CA SER A 82 7.40 -10.59 -12.02
C SER A 82 7.99 -10.49 -10.60
N PRO A 83 7.55 -11.35 -9.67
CA PRO A 83 6.51 -12.37 -9.81
C PRO A 83 5.10 -11.83 -9.51
N ASP A 84 4.05 -12.49 -10.02
CA ASP A 84 2.65 -12.11 -9.73
C ASP A 84 2.30 -12.22 -8.24
N PRO A 85 1.26 -11.52 -7.74
CA PRO A 85 0.78 -11.69 -6.38
C PRO A 85 0.27 -13.11 -6.11
N SER A 86 0.44 -13.62 -4.89
CA SER A 86 -0.10 -14.94 -4.52
C SER A 86 -1.63 -14.92 -4.46
N ARG A 87 -2.26 -16.11 -4.57
CA ARG A 87 -3.72 -16.25 -4.39
C ARG A 87 -4.16 -15.78 -3.00
N GLU A 88 -3.37 -16.06 -1.98
CA GLU A 88 -3.61 -15.62 -0.61
C GLU A 88 -3.62 -14.10 -0.47
N GLN A 89 -2.65 -13.40 -1.10
CA GLN A 89 -2.65 -11.93 -1.12
C GLN A 89 -3.90 -11.37 -1.81
N GLN A 90 -4.34 -12.00 -2.90
CA GLN A 90 -5.55 -11.60 -3.62
C GLN A 90 -6.82 -11.83 -2.77
N GLN A 91 -6.91 -12.99 -2.11
CA GLN A 91 -8.01 -13.31 -1.19
C GLN A 91 -8.05 -12.36 0.00
N ALA A 92 -6.90 -12.06 0.62
CA ALA A 92 -6.81 -11.13 1.74
C ALA A 92 -7.21 -9.70 1.34
N LEU A 93 -6.83 -9.26 0.13
CA LEU A 93 -7.28 -7.97 -0.41
C LEU A 93 -8.79 -7.96 -0.68
N ALA A 94 -9.35 -9.05 -1.21
CA ALA A 94 -10.79 -9.18 -1.44
C ALA A 94 -11.58 -9.18 -0.13
N ALA A 95 -11.10 -9.90 0.89
CA ALA A 95 -11.70 -9.92 2.23
C ALA A 95 -11.69 -8.53 2.87
N PHE A 96 -10.55 -7.82 2.83
CA PHE A 96 -10.47 -6.45 3.34
C PHE A 96 -11.51 -5.52 2.68
N ARG A 97 -11.75 -5.69 1.37
CA ARG A 97 -12.75 -4.91 0.64
C ARG A 97 -14.17 -5.31 1.03
N ALA A 98 -14.44 -6.60 1.20
CA ALA A 98 -15.76 -7.11 1.60
C ALA A 98 -16.14 -6.62 3.00
N ASP A 99 -15.23 -6.70 3.96
CA ASP A 99 -15.44 -6.20 5.33
C ASP A 99 -15.79 -4.71 5.34
N ARG A 100 -15.14 -3.92 4.47
CA ARG A 100 -15.42 -2.48 4.35
C ARG A 100 -16.72 -2.18 3.64
N ALA A 101 -17.11 -2.97 2.63
CA ALA A 101 -18.41 -2.83 1.98
C ALA A 101 -19.57 -3.21 2.91
N ALA A 102 -19.34 -4.11 3.87
CA ALA A 102 -20.34 -4.54 4.85
C ALA A 102 -20.46 -3.62 6.07
N ALA A 103 -19.58 -2.63 6.25
CA ALA A 103 -19.61 -1.70 7.38
C ALA A 103 -20.81 -0.72 7.24
N PRO A 104 -21.83 -0.74 8.14
CA PRO A 104 -23.11 -0.08 7.90
C PRO A 104 -23.16 1.44 8.13
N ASP A 105 -22.06 2.10 8.49
CA ASP A 105 -22.06 3.55 8.68
C ASP A 105 -20.64 4.11 8.54
N GLY A 106 -20.45 5.04 7.61
CA GLY A 106 -19.17 5.76 7.48
C GLY A 106 -18.81 6.04 6.05
N THR A 107 -19.46 7.07 5.50
CA THR A 107 -18.91 8.07 4.58
C THR A 107 -18.14 7.54 3.37
N GLU A 108 -18.56 7.96 2.19
CA GLU A 108 -17.81 7.93 0.93
C GLU A 108 -16.38 8.53 1.10
N GLY A 109 -15.46 7.77 1.70
CA GLY A 109 -14.04 7.86 1.44
C GLY A 109 -13.78 7.26 0.05
N PRO A 110 -12.60 7.49 -0.56
CA PRO A 110 -12.30 7.06 -1.93
C PRO A 110 -12.41 5.53 -2.03
N GLY A 111 -13.60 5.05 -2.36
CA GLY A 111 -14.10 3.79 -1.82
C GLY A 111 -15.25 3.27 -2.66
N PHE A 112 -15.02 3.21 -3.97
CA PHE A 112 -15.68 2.29 -4.90
C PHE A 112 -14.98 2.34 -6.26
N LEU A 113 -14.54 3.53 -6.68
CA LEU A 113 -13.93 3.76 -8.00
C LEU A 113 -12.42 3.47 -8.07
N ASP A 114 -11.68 3.53 -6.96
CA ASP A 114 -10.24 3.21 -6.94
C ASP A 114 -9.95 1.71 -7.16
N ALA A 115 -10.97 0.86 -7.01
CA ALA A 115 -10.86 -0.58 -7.22
C ALA A 115 -10.85 -0.99 -8.71
N MET A 116 -11.35 -0.15 -9.63
CA MET A 116 -11.43 -0.47 -11.05
C MET A 116 -10.15 -0.17 -11.85
N PHE A 117 -9.26 0.71 -11.37
CA PHE A 117 -8.09 1.12 -12.14
C PHE A 117 -6.79 0.48 -11.66
N ASN A 118 -6.64 -0.82 -11.95
CA ASN A 118 -5.32 -1.45 -12.08
C ASN A 118 -4.49 -0.81 -13.22
N GLU A 119 -5.05 0.11 -14.01
CA GLU A 119 -4.38 0.88 -15.06
C GLU A 119 -4.01 2.31 -14.61
N ARG A 120 -2.95 2.38 -13.80
CA ARG A 120 -1.79 3.28 -13.94
C ARG A 120 -1.04 3.23 -12.61
N ALA A 121 0.08 2.51 -12.55
CA ALA A 121 0.95 2.42 -11.36
C ALA A 121 1.17 3.76 -10.63
N GLY A 122 1.19 4.87 -11.37
CA GLY A 122 1.32 6.22 -10.81
C GLY A 122 0.10 6.79 -10.09
N TRP A 123 -1.11 6.35 -10.43
CA TRP A 123 -2.33 6.74 -9.74
C TRP A 123 -2.42 6.03 -8.40
N ASN A 124 -2.19 4.70 -8.38
CA ASN A 124 -2.13 3.90 -7.14
C ASN A 124 -1.10 4.48 -6.13
N MET A 125 0.09 4.89 -6.58
CA MET A 125 1.11 5.45 -5.67
C MET A 125 0.75 6.85 -5.15
N ARG A 126 -0.05 7.64 -5.88
CA ARG A 126 -0.59 8.90 -5.36
C ARG A 126 -1.70 8.65 -4.34
N GLY A 127 -2.60 7.70 -4.60
CA GLY A 127 -3.62 7.26 -3.65
C GLY A 127 -3.00 6.82 -2.33
N TRP A 128 -1.92 6.03 -2.38
CA TRP A 128 -1.16 5.66 -1.19
C TRP A 128 -0.56 6.85 -0.44
N ARG A 129 0.07 7.78 -1.16
CA ARG A 129 0.60 9.01 -0.53
C ARG A 129 -0.52 9.76 0.19
N ASP A 130 -1.65 9.96 -0.46
CA ASP A 130 -2.76 10.75 0.08
C ASP A 130 -3.40 10.06 1.29
N ALA A 131 -3.58 8.74 1.23
CA ALA A 131 -4.05 7.93 2.36
C ALA A 131 -3.09 8.00 3.56
N LEU A 132 -1.78 7.91 3.33
CA LEU A 132 -0.76 8.00 4.39
C LEU A 132 -0.71 9.40 5.01
N VAL A 133 -0.83 10.46 4.23
CA VAL A 133 -0.87 11.84 4.76
C VAL A 133 -2.16 12.06 5.57
N ALA A 134 -3.31 11.61 5.06
CA ALA A 134 -4.58 11.69 5.78
C ALA A 134 -4.56 10.91 7.10
N ALA A 135 -3.75 9.85 7.18
CA ALA A 135 -3.56 9.04 8.39
C ALA A 135 -2.58 9.65 9.40
N GLY A 136 -1.91 10.76 9.05
CA GLY A 136 -0.93 11.41 9.92
C GLY A 136 0.51 10.92 9.79
N SER A 137 0.87 10.28 8.68
CA SER A 137 2.28 9.95 8.39
C SER A 137 3.11 11.20 8.08
N GLY A 138 4.44 11.08 8.22
CA GLY A 138 5.41 12.11 7.81
C GLY A 138 5.79 12.07 6.32
N VAL A 139 5.03 11.36 5.48
CA VAL A 139 5.32 11.23 4.04
C VAL A 139 5.11 12.57 3.33
N ARG A 140 6.12 13.00 2.56
CA ARG A 140 6.11 14.29 1.86
C ARG A 140 5.58 14.19 0.42
N ARG A 141 5.11 15.34 -0.10
CA ARG A 141 4.64 15.52 -1.48
C ARG A 141 5.73 15.27 -2.53
#